data_AF-A0A3M1BMQ2-F1
#
_entry.id   AF-A0A3M1BMQ2-F1
#
_cell.length_a   1.000
_cell.length_b   1.000
_cell.length_c   1.000
_cell.angle_alpha   90.00
_cell.angle_beta   90.00
_cell.angle_gamma   90.00
#
_symmetry.space_group_name_H-M   'P 1'
#
loop_
_entity.id
_entity.type
_entity.pdbx_description
1 polymer ?
#
loop_
_entity_poly.entity_id
_entity_poly.type
_entity_poly.pdbx_seq_one_letter_code
_entity_poly.pdbx_strand_id
1 'polypeptide(L)' 'PTLMLWGERDVALGKELAQPSIELCADGQLIFFPKATHWVQHDEADAVNEALAVFFGGE' A
#
# COMPACT_ATOMS: atom_id res chain seq x y z
N PRO A 1 -14.18 -2.07 2.02
CA PRO A 1 -12.74 -2.37 1.93
C PRO A 1 -11.98 -1.47 0.94
N THR A 2 -10.91 -0.83 1.44
CA THR A 2 -9.86 -0.14 0.69
C THR A 2 -8.51 -0.65 1.16
N LEU A 3 -7.64 -1.08 0.23
CA LEU A 3 -6.25 -1.43 0.52
C LEU A 3 -5.32 -0.38 -0.09
N MET A 4 -4.42 0.16 0.72
CA MET A 4 -3.37 1.08 0.31
C MET A 4 -2.00 0.41 0.49
N LEU A 5 -1.24 0.33 -0.59
CA LEU A 5 0.13 -0.20 -0.62
C LEU A 5 1.09 0.96 -0.86
N TRP A 6 2.03 1.20 0.06
CA TRP A 6 2.83 2.43 0.06
C TRP A 6 4.33 2.18 0.20
N GLY A 7 5.14 2.67 -0.74
CA GLY A 7 6.59 2.63 -0.65
C GLY A 7 7.14 3.76 0.23
N GLU A 8 7.94 3.44 1.24
CA GLU A 8 8.46 4.47 2.17
C GLU A 8 9.54 5.36 1.57
N ARG A 9 10.09 4.99 0.41
CA ARG A 9 11.07 5.77 -0.35
C ARG A 9 10.44 6.48 -1.54
N ASP A 10 9.13 6.68 -1.51
CA ASP A 10 8.41 7.47 -2.51
C ASP A 10 8.93 8.92 -2.48
N VAL A 11 9.32 9.41 -3.66
CA VAL A 11 9.87 10.76 -3.88
C VAL A 11 8.81 11.78 -4.28
N ALA A 12 7.61 11.32 -4.63
CA ALA A 12 6.46 12.12 -5.03
C ALA A 12 5.49 12.34 -3.87
N LEU A 13 5.23 11.32 -3.05
CA LEU A 13 4.30 11.38 -1.92
C LEU A 13 4.99 10.95 -0.61
N GLY A 14 5.01 11.84 0.38
CA GLY A 14 5.61 11.55 1.69
C GLY A 14 4.84 10.50 2.50
N LYS A 15 5.55 9.61 3.18
CA LYS A 15 4.99 8.54 4.03
C LYS A 15 3.99 9.06 5.06
N GLU A 16 4.24 10.26 5.60
CA GLU A 16 3.39 10.95 6.57
C GLU A 16 1.96 11.19 6.08
N LEU A 17 1.72 11.14 4.77
CA LEU A 17 0.40 11.30 4.17
C LEU A 17 -0.43 10.01 4.17
N ALA A 18 0.22 8.84 4.21
CA ALA A 18 -0.45 7.56 4.00
C ALA A 18 -1.47 7.25 5.12
N GLN A 19 -1.08 7.42 6.38
CA GLN A 19 -1.94 7.11 7.53
C GLN A 19 -3.16 8.06 7.60
N PRO A 20 -3.01 9.40 7.54
CA PRO A 20 -4.18 10.29 7.51
C PRO A 20 -5.10 10.06 6.30
N SER A 21 -4.56 9.62 5.16
CA SER A 21 -5.35 9.36 3.95
C SER A 21 -6.22 8.11 4.09
N ILE A 22 -5.66 7.00 4.60
CA ILE A 22 -6.42 5.76 4.75
C ILE A 22 -7.48 5.84 5.85
N GLU A 23 -7.27 6.68 6.88
CA GLU A 23 -8.24 6.94 7.95
C GLU A 23 -9.53 7.62 7.46
N LEU A 24 -9.53 8.21 6.26
CA LEU A 24 -10.73 8.74 5.62
C LEU A 24 -11.62 7.63 5.02
N CYS A 25 -11.11 6.40 4.90
CA CYS A 25 -11.87 5.25 4.41
C CYS A 25 -12.54 4.51 5.58
N ALA A 26 -13.82 4.15 5.44
CA ALA A 26 -14.58 3.46 6.49
C ALA A 26 -14.04 2.06 6.86
N ASP A 27 -13.34 1.41 5.94
CA ASP A 27 -12.76 0.07 6.08
C ASP A 27 -11.44 0.06 5.30
N GLY A 28 -10.44 0.73 5.86
CA GLY A 28 -9.13 0.98 5.25
C GLY A 28 -8.03 0.10 5.84
N GLN A 29 -7.22 -0.50 4.97
CA GLN A 29 -6.02 -1.24 5.31
C GLN A 29 -4.81 -0.59 4.64
N LEU A 30 -3.71 -0.47 5.37
CA LEU A 30 -2.47 0.15 4.88
C LEU A 30 -1.30 -0.78 5.12
N ILE A 31 -0.53 -1.03 4.06
CA ILE A 31 0.72 -1.81 4.10
C ILE A 31 1.86 -0.93 3.60
N PHE A 32 2.91 -0.81 4.42
CA PHE A 32 4.13 -0.12 4.06
C PHE A 32 5.19 -1.09 3.53
N PHE A 33 5.92 -0.63 2.53
CA PHE A 33 7.08 -1.29 1.95
C PHE A 33 8.33 -0.43 2.21
N PRO A 34 9.14 -0.75 3.24
CA PRO A 34 10.24 0.11 3.69
C PRO A 34 11.34 0.38 2.65
N LYS A 35 11.45 -0.49 1.64
CA LYS A 35 12.46 -0.39 0.58
C LYS A 35 11.91 0.08 -0.76
N ALA A 36 10.59 0.06 -0.95
CA ALA A 36 9.96 0.46 -2.20
C ALA A 36 9.88 1.97 -2.35
N THR A 37 9.89 2.39 -3.60
CA THR A 37 9.76 3.76 -4.07
C THR A 37 8.32 4.06 -4.47
N HIS A 38 8.11 5.05 -5.34
CA HIS A 38 6.80 5.39 -5.89
C HIS A 38 6.13 4.23 -6.65
N TRP A 39 6.93 3.37 -7.27
CA TRP A 39 6.44 2.27 -8.11
C TRP A 39 6.46 0.94 -7.35
N VAL A 40 5.66 0.84 -6.29
CA VAL A 40 5.66 -0.31 -5.37
C VAL A 40 5.47 -1.67 -6.06
N GLN A 41 4.66 -1.73 -7.13
CA GLN A 41 4.44 -2.94 -7.94
C GLN A 41 5.67 -3.40 -8.72
N HIS A 42 6.63 -2.51 -8.99
CA HIS A 42 7.90 -2.86 -9.62
C HIS A 42 8.95 -3.29 -8.59
N ASP A 43 8.97 -2.62 -7.43
CA ASP A 43 9.98 -2.87 -6.40
C ASP A 43 9.68 -4.14 -5.58
N GLU A 44 8.41 -4.41 -5.29
CA GLU A 44 7.95 -5.47 -4.37
C GLU A 44 6.83 -6.32 -5.00
N ALA A 45 7.01 -6.69 -6.28
CA ALA A 45 5.97 -7.30 -7.12
C ALA A 45 5.27 -8.52 -6.48
N ASP A 46 6.03 -9.45 -5.90
CA ASP A 46 5.48 -10.67 -5.32
C ASP A 46 4.58 -10.36 -4.11
N ALA A 47 5.04 -9.51 -3.20
CA ALA A 47 4.29 -9.12 -2.01
C ALA A 47 3.08 -8.25 -2.36
N VAL A 48 3.17 -7.39 -3.38
CA VAL A 48 2.03 -6.64 -3.91
C VAL A 48 0.99 -7.60 -4.50
N ASN A 49 1.40 -8.56 -5.33
CA ASN A 49 0.49 -9.54 -5.92
C ASN A 49 -0.19 -10.41 -4.86
N GLU A 50 0.54 -10.85 -3.83
CA GLU A 50 -0.02 -11.59 -2.70
C GLU A 50 -1.06 -10.76 -1.94
N ALA A 51 -0.74 -9.51 -1.59
CA ALA A 51 -1.67 -8.62 -0.91
C ALA A 51 -2.94 -8.36 -1.73
N LEU A 52 -2.81 -8.17 -3.05
CA LEU A 52 -3.94 -8.01 -3.96
C LEU A 52 -4.77 -9.30 -4.08
N ALA A 53 -4.14 -10.46 -4.17
CA ALA A 53 -4.84 -11.74 -4.23
C ALA A 53 -5.66 -12.00 -2.96
N VAL A 54 -5.10 -11.72 -1.78
CA VAL A 54 -5.84 -11.79 -0.50
C VAL A 54 -7.00 -10.81 -0.48
N PHE A 55 -6.77 -9.56 -0.87
CA PHE A 55 -7.79 -8.51 -0.86
C PHE A 55 -8.97 -8.80 -1.81
N PHE A 56 -8.71 -9.36 -2.98
CA PHE A 56 -9.76 -9.71 -3.96
C PHE A 56 -10.36 -11.10 -3.73
N GLY A 57 -9.59 -12.02 -3.15
CA GLY A 57 -9.95 -13.44 -2.99
C GLY A 57 -11.02 -13.70 -1.94
N GLY A 58 -11.16 -12.81 -0.96
CA GLY A 58 -12.26 -12.84 0.02
C GLY A 58 -12.40 -14.15 0.77
N GLU A 59 -11.54 -14.37 1.78
CA GLU A 59 -11.87 -15.12 3.00
C GLU A 59 -11.37 -14.35 4.23
#